data_AF-A0AB34KU12-F1
#
_entry.id   AF-A0AB34KU12-F1
#
_cell.length_a   1.000
_cell.length_b   1.000
_cell.length_c   1.000
_cell.angle_alpha   90.00
_cell.angle_beta   90.00
_cell.angle_gamma   90.00
#
_symmetry.space_group_name_H-M   'P 1'
#
loop_
_entity.id
_entity.type
_entity.pdbx_description
1 polymer ?
#
loop_
_entity_poly.entity_id
_entity_poly.type
_entity_poly.pdbx_seq_one_letter_code
_entity_poly.pdbx_strand_id
1 'polypeptide(L)'
;MSAHRKHIAKYTQQYRQLYPTASLLVLESSVADFVLRTNRTQHEAIRPARDVLLSHISSSSSDRVEHSVALHSFSNGGLQCATQLIASLPSEHRVQVFNAIVLDSCPGEATYHRSVHAMSLSLPKHPLSRIVGVPLVHLMICMFNIYFFLFQVENAVSRIRKQTNDPAMIALNVPRLYVYSKADQLVLEDDVASHVADARRKGYSKVQELLFESSAHCAHAMTHKEQYWKAVATIFGDRRS
;
A
#
# COMPACT_ATOMS: atom_id res chain seq x y z
N MET A 1 3.31 9.50 -12.03
CA MET A 1 2.45 9.72 -10.84
C MET A 1 3.20 9.21 -9.62
N SER A 2 3.57 10.13 -8.74
CA SER A 2 4.06 9.87 -7.38
C SER A 2 3.35 10.87 -6.47
N ALA A 3 3.26 10.59 -5.17
CA ALA A 3 2.59 11.48 -4.24
C ALA A 3 3.23 12.88 -4.29
N HIS A 4 2.42 13.93 -4.41
CA HIS A 4 2.97 15.28 -4.38
C HIS A 4 3.57 15.55 -2.99
N ARG A 5 4.74 16.20 -2.92
CA ARG A 5 5.48 16.45 -1.66
C ARG A 5 4.61 17.07 -0.56
N LYS A 6 3.71 17.98 -0.93
CA LYS A 6 2.70 18.58 -0.03
C LYS A 6 1.82 17.55 0.70
N HIS A 7 1.46 16.43 0.06
CA HIS A 7 0.65 15.38 0.68
C HIS A 7 1.51 14.58 1.66
N ILE A 8 2.73 14.18 1.25
CA ILE A 8 3.70 13.51 2.12
C ILE A 8 3.98 14.36 3.37
N ALA A 9 4.19 15.67 3.21
CA ALA A 9 4.45 16.60 4.31
C ALA A 9 3.29 16.63 5.32
N LYS A 10 2.03 16.60 4.88
CA LYS A 10 0.87 16.60 5.77
C LYS A 10 0.81 15.35 6.64
N TYR A 11 0.99 14.17 6.05
CA TYR A 11 0.99 12.91 6.80
C TYR A 11 2.20 12.82 7.73
N THR A 12 3.40 13.16 7.25
CA THR A 12 4.62 13.09 8.07
C THR A 12 4.58 14.09 9.23
N GLN A 13 4.04 15.30 9.04
CA GLN A 13 3.82 16.27 10.13
C GLN A 13 2.85 15.72 11.18
N GLN A 14 1.72 15.13 10.76
CA GLN A 14 0.76 14.56 11.71
C GLN A 14 1.36 13.38 12.48
N TYR A 15 2.16 12.52 11.83
CA TYR A 15 2.86 11.44 12.50
C TYR A 15 3.88 11.95 13.52
N ARG A 16 4.67 12.98 13.19
CA ARG A 16 5.60 13.61 14.13
C ARG A 16 4.90 14.20 15.35
N GLN A 17 3.67 14.67 15.20
CA GLN A 17 2.85 15.17 16.33
C GLN A 17 2.30 14.03 17.19
N LEU A 18 1.82 12.95 16.56
CA LEU A 18 1.23 11.81 17.27
C LEU A 18 2.28 10.92 17.95
N TYR A 19 3.47 10.81 17.35
CA TYR A 19 4.56 9.92 17.80
C TYR A 19 5.91 10.65 17.76
N PRO A 20 6.16 11.61 18.66
CA PRO A 20 7.35 12.46 18.62
C PRO A 20 8.68 11.69 18.80
N THR A 21 8.62 10.52 19.42
CA THR A 21 9.80 9.66 19.67
C THR A 21 10.01 8.59 18.59
N ALA A 22 9.07 8.43 17.66
CA ALA A 22 9.16 7.42 16.62
C ALA A 22 10.02 7.90 15.44
N SER A 23 10.90 7.03 14.95
CA SER A 23 11.60 7.23 13.69
C SER A 23 10.65 7.04 12.52
N LEU A 24 10.63 7.99 11.59
CA LEU A 24 9.76 7.94 10.43
C LEU A 24 10.56 7.62 9.16
N LEU A 25 10.30 6.44 8.59
CA LEU A 25 10.84 6.02 7.30
C LEU A 25 9.78 6.22 6.21
N VAL A 26 10.09 7.04 5.21
CA VAL A 26 9.18 7.34 4.10
C VAL A 26 9.71 6.71 2.83
N LEU A 27 8.89 5.88 2.18
CA LEU A 27 9.18 5.27 0.89
C LEU A 27 8.22 5.81 -0.16
N GLU A 28 8.78 6.22 -1.29
CA GLU A 28 8.02 6.71 -2.43
C GLU A 28 8.05 5.67 -3.55
N SER A 29 6.87 5.33 -4.06
CA SER A 29 6.74 4.49 -5.25
C SER A 29 6.71 5.34 -6.52
N SER A 30 7.26 4.81 -7.61
CA SER A 30 7.10 5.36 -8.95
C SER A 30 6.32 4.41 -9.87
N VAL A 31 5.76 4.95 -10.95
CA VAL A 31 5.11 4.12 -12.00
C VAL A 31 6.10 3.13 -12.61
N ALA A 32 7.38 3.51 -12.71
CA ALA A 32 8.42 2.61 -13.22
C ALA A 32 8.63 1.40 -12.31
N ASP A 33 8.51 1.55 -10.98
CA ASP A 33 8.53 0.42 -10.04
C ASP A 33 7.36 -0.54 -10.27
N PHE A 34 6.23 -0.01 -10.71
CA PHE A 34 5.02 -0.77 -10.91
C PHE A 34 4.99 -1.52 -12.26
N VAL A 35 5.61 -0.95 -13.30
CA VAL A 35 5.45 -1.42 -14.69
C VAL A 35 6.74 -1.95 -15.32
N LEU A 36 7.90 -1.39 -14.99
CA LEU A 36 9.13 -1.59 -15.78
C LEU A 36 10.27 -2.25 -15.00
N ARG A 37 10.45 -1.92 -13.72
CA ARG A 37 11.63 -2.33 -12.95
C ARG A 37 11.49 -3.77 -12.45
N THR A 38 12.55 -4.55 -12.66
CA THR A 38 12.65 -5.90 -12.10
C THR A 38 12.71 -5.89 -10.57
N ASN A 39 12.35 -7.01 -9.93
CA ASN A 39 12.46 -7.15 -8.47
C ASN A 39 13.88 -6.89 -7.98
N ARG A 40 14.92 -7.35 -8.73
CA ARG A 40 16.32 -7.08 -8.39
C ARG A 40 16.61 -5.58 -8.33
N THR A 41 16.21 -4.84 -9.36
CA THR A 41 16.39 -3.38 -9.40
C THR A 41 15.65 -2.69 -8.28
N GLN A 42 14.42 -3.13 -7.98
CA GLN A 42 13.65 -2.59 -6.85
C GLN A 42 14.36 -2.85 -5.53
N HIS A 43 14.80 -4.10 -5.28
CA HIS A 43 15.51 -4.50 -4.06
C HIS A 43 16.80 -3.69 -3.83
N GLU A 44 17.57 -3.43 -4.89
CA GLU A 44 18.75 -2.55 -4.78
C GLU A 44 18.36 -1.10 -4.45
N ALA A 45 17.28 -0.59 -5.04
CA ALA A 45 16.81 0.77 -4.76
C ALA A 45 16.29 0.94 -3.33
N ILE A 46 15.62 -0.07 -2.77
CA ILE A 46 15.10 -0.04 -1.38
C ILE A 46 16.13 -0.49 -0.33
N ARG A 47 17.35 -0.86 -0.75
CA ARG A 47 18.40 -1.32 0.17
C ARG A 47 18.63 -0.38 1.37
N PRO A 48 18.71 0.96 1.22
CA PRO A 48 18.91 1.83 2.38
C PRO A 48 17.79 1.71 3.41
N ALA A 49 16.54 1.57 2.96
CA ALA A 49 15.38 1.39 3.82
C ALA A 49 15.41 0.03 4.54
N ARG A 50 15.78 -1.02 3.81
CA ARG A 50 15.99 -2.37 4.36
C ARG A 50 17.07 -2.38 5.44
N ASP A 51 18.20 -1.72 5.17
CA ASP A 51 19.33 -1.70 6.09
C ASP A 51 18.98 -0.93 7.38
N VAL A 52 18.21 0.17 7.29
CA VAL A 52 17.65 0.87 8.47
C VAL A 52 16.72 -0.03 9.28
N LEU A 53 15.83 -0.76 8.60
CA LEU A 53 14.87 -1.65 9.23
C LEU A 53 15.56 -2.81 9.96
N LEU A 54 16.53 -3.46 9.31
CA LEU A 54 17.36 -4.50 9.91
C LEU A 54 18.17 -3.97 11.10
N SER A 55 18.74 -2.78 11.00
CA SER A 55 19.47 -2.16 12.12
C SER A 55 18.56 -1.96 13.34
N HIS A 56 17.32 -1.52 13.09
CA HIS A 56 16.32 -1.38 14.15
C HIS A 56 16.01 -2.74 14.80
N ILE A 57 15.69 -3.76 13.98
CA ILE A 57 15.38 -5.14 14.42
C ILE A 57 16.55 -5.80 15.17
N SER A 58 17.79 -5.50 14.82
CA SER A 58 18.95 -6.06 15.52
C SER A 58 19.18 -5.37 16.87
N SER A 59 18.92 -4.06 16.99
CA SER A 59 19.26 -3.27 18.19
C SER A 59 18.44 -3.61 19.44
N SER A 60 17.11 -3.74 19.30
CA SER A 60 16.20 -4.07 20.41
C SER A 60 16.15 -5.57 20.79
N SER A 61 17.03 -6.41 20.21
CA SER A 61 17.21 -7.80 20.67
C SER A 61 17.94 -7.90 22.02
N SER A 62 18.49 -6.80 22.52
CA SER A 62 19.43 -6.76 23.64
C SER A 62 18.79 -6.52 25.01
N ASP A 63 17.61 -5.91 25.11
CA ASP A 63 16.93 -5.65 26.39
C ASP A 63 15.46 -5.23 26.17
N ARG A 64 14.51 -6.04 26.64
CA ARG A 64 13.09 -5.75 27.03
C ARG A 64 12.19 -4.83 26.17
N VAL A 65 12.63 -4.30 25.04
CA VAL A 65 11.87 -3.40 24.18
C VAL A 65 11.43 -4.19 22.95
N GLU A 66 10.14 -4.52 22.91
CA GLU A 66 9.50 -5.09 21.73
C GLU A 66 9.70 -4.14 20.55
N HIS A 67 10.38 -4.62 19.49
CA HIS A 67 10.49 -3.90 18.22
C HIS A 67 9.10 -3.59 17.72
N SER A 68 8.82 -2.31 17.45
CA SER A 68 7.51 -1.88 16.99
C SER A 68 7.66 -1.12 15.69
N VAL A 69 7.52 -1.86 14.57
CA VAL A 69 7.46 -1.26 13.25
C VAL A 69 6.01 -1.27 12.80
N ALA A 70 5.46 -0.07 12.60
CA ALA A 70 4.12 0.13 12.07
C ALA A 70 4.20 0.52 10.59
N LEU A 71 3.46 -0.18 9.73
CA LEU A 71 3.39 0.13 8.31
C LEU A 71 2.13 0.94 8.01
N HIS A 72 2.27 2.07 7.32
CA HIS A 72 1.17 2.75 6.66
C HIS A 72 1.42 2.80 5.16
N SER A 73 0.63 2.06 4.40
CA SER A 73 0.74 1.96 2.96
C SER A 73 -0.40 2.70 2.27
N PHE A 74 -0.06 3.48 1.23
CA PHE A 74 -1.02 4.28 0.46
C PHE A 74 -1.05 3.79 -0.98
N SER A 75 -2.25 3.54 -1.51
CA SER A 75 -2.50 3.04 -2.88
C SER A 75 -1.79 1.71 -3.19
N ASN A 76 -2.07 1.15 -4.37
CA ASN A 76 -1.37 -0.04 -4.86
C ASN A 76 0.15 0.17 -5.02
N GLY A 77 0.59 1.40 -5.33
CA GLY A 77 2.01 1.71 -5.51
C GLY A 77 2.79 1.64 -4.20
N GLY A 78 2.25 2.24 -3.13
CA GLY A 78 2.84 2.14 -1.79
C GLY A 78 2.83 0.71 -1.27
N LEU A 79 1.78 -0.06 -1.57
CA LEU A 79 1.68 -1.46 -1.14
C LEU A 79 2.69 -2.34 -1.87
N GLN A 80 2.90 -2.12 -3.17
CA GLN A 80 3.98 -2.76 -3.92
C GLN A 80 5.35 -2.44 -3.31
N CYS A 81 5.62 -1.18 -2.95
CA CYS A 81 6.89 -0.83 -2.31
C CYS A 81 7.07 -1.58 -0.97
N ALA A 82 6.01 -1.64 -0.15
CA ALA A 82 6.03 -2.36 1.12
C ALA A 82 6.25 -3.87 0.94
N THR A 83 5.59 -4.52 -0.02
CA THR A 83 5.78 -5.96 -0.24
C THR A 83 7.17 -6.28 -0.77
N GLN A 84 7.77 -5.43 -1.62
CA GLN A 84 9.16 -5.58 -2.05
C GLN A 84 10.13 -5.39 -0.87
N LEU A 85 9.83 -4.47 0.05
CA LEU A 85 10.62 -4.31 1.27
C LEU A 85 10.63 -5.59 2.09
N ILE A 86 9.46 -6.17 2.37
CA ILE A 86 9.36 -7.45 3.07
C ILE A 86 10.10 -8.56 2.31
N ALA A 87 9.88 -8.66 1.00
CA ALA A 87 10.52 -9.70 0.16
C ALA A 87 12.05 -9.59 0.15
N SER A 88 12.60 -8.39 0.31
CA SER A 88 14.04 -8.15 0.37
C SER A 88 14.69 -8.51 1.71
N LEU A 89 13.89 -8.73 2.77
CA LEU A 89 14.39 -9.12 4.08
C LEU A 89 14.78 -10.61 4.12
N PRO A 90 15.71 -10.99 5.03
CA PRO A 90 15.94 -12.38 5.39
C PRO A 90 14.65 -13.06 5.85
N SER A 91 14.47 -14.34 5.51
CA SER A 91 13.25 -15.13 5.76
C SER A 91 12.75 -15.08 7.20
N GLU A 92 13.68 -15.14 8.14
CA GLU A 92 13.48 -15.13 9.58
C GLU A 92 12.87 -13.82 10.09
N HIS A 93 13.05 -12.71 9.37
CA HIS A 93 12.51 -11.41 9.74
C HIS A 93 11.20 -11.06 9.03
N ARG A 94 10.87 -11.68 7.89
CA ARG A 94 9.72 -11.29 7.06
C ARG A 94 8.40 -11.27 7.83
N VAL A 95 8.10 -12.38 8.51
CA VAL A 95 6.80 -12.62 9.15
C VAL A 95 6.55 -11.69 10.35
N GLN A 96 7.61 -11.29 11.05
CA GLN A 96 7.56 -10.56 12.32
C GLN A 96 7.95 -9.09 12.18
N VAL A 97 8.21 -8.61 10.95
CA VAL A 97 8.73 -7.26 10.74
C VAL A 97 7.74 -6.18 11.19
N PHE A 98 6.44 -6.39 11.00
CA PHE A 98 5.42 -5.39 11.32
C PHE A 98 4.53 -5.83 12.48
N ASN A 99 4.28 -4.90 13.41
CA ASN A 99 3.39 -5.10 14.54
C ASN A 99 1.98 -4.56 14.27
N ALA A 100 1.83 -3.70 13.26
CA ALA A 100 0.56 -3.14 12.84
C ALA A 100 0.63 -2.64 11.40
N ILE A 101 -0.47 -2.74 10.66
CA ILE A 101 -0.55 -2.33 9.25
C ILE A 101 -1.79 -1.46 9.02
N VAL A 102 -1.63 -0.34 8.33
CA VAL A 102 -2.71 0.45 7.75
C VAL A 102 -2.58 0.39 6.24
N LEU A 103 -3.67 0.01 5.57
CA LEU A 103 -3.82 -0.05 4.13
C LEU A 103 -4.81 1.03 3.71
N ASP A 104 -4.31 2.15 3.20
CA ASP A 104 -5.11 3.31 2.77
C ASP A 104 -5.28 3.27 1.25
N SER A 105 -6.54 3.17 0.83
CA SER A 105 -6.94 3.09 -0.58
C SER A 105 -6.26 1.91 -1.32
N CYS A 106 -6.08 0.77 -0.66
CA CYS A 106 -5.48 -0.43 -1.22
C CYS A 106 -5.84 -1.70 -0.42
N PRO A 107 -5.68 -2.91 -1.01
CA PRO A 107 -5.38 -3.16 -2.42
C PRO A 107 -6.62 -3.05 -3.32
N GLY A 108 -6.42 -2.53 -4.54
CA GLY A 108 -7.39 -2.62 -5.63
C GLY A 108 -7.34 -3.98 -6.34
N GLU A 109 -8.01 -4.11 -7.48
CA GLU A 109 -8.02 -5.31 -8.33
C GLU A 109 -7.50 -5.05 -9.76
N ALA A 110 -6.85 -6.06 -10.35
CA ALA A 110 -6.09 -5.94 -11.60
C ALA A 110 -6.90 -6.17 -12.89
N THR A 111 -8.20 -5.88 -12.91
CA THR A 111 -9.01 -6.22 -14.10
C THR A 111 -8.75 -5.26 -15.26
N TYR A 112 -9.06 -5.71 -16.48
CA TYR A 112 -8.96 -4.90 -17.71
C TYR A 112 -9.68 -3.55 -17.56
N HIS A 113 -10.97 -3.59 -17.20
CA HIS A 113 -11.79 -2.39 -17.10
C HIS A 113 -11.31 -1.44 -16.00
N ARG A 114 -10.86 -1.98 -14.86
CA ARG A 114 -10.32 -1.15 -13.76
C ARG A 114 -9.01 -0.48 -14.17
N SER A 115 -8.14 -1.21 -14.85
CA SER A 115 -6.87 -0.68 -15.37
C SER A 115 -7.07 0.41 -16.42
N VAL A 116 -7.99 0.20 -17.37
CA VAL A 116 -8.38 1.22 -18.36
C VAL A 116 -8.97 2.44 -17.66
N HIS A 117 -9.88 2.26 -16.71
CA HIS A 117 -10.52 3.35 -15.99
C HIS A 117 -9.49 4.20 -15.24
N ALA A 118 -8.63 3.58 -14.43
CA ALA A 118 -7.60 4.26 -13.65
C ALA A 118 -6.64 5.08 -14.51
N MET A 119 -6.18 4.53 -15.65
CA MET A 119 -5.32 5.27 -16.56
C MET A 119 -6.05 6.35 -17.34
N SER A 120 -7.32 6.14 -17.68
CA SER A 120 -8.15 7.15 -18.34
C SER A 120 -8.44 8.36 -17.45
N LEU A 121 -8.42 8.20 -16.12
CA LEU A 121 -8.49 9.31 -15.16
C LEU A 121 -7.23 10.19 -15.17
N SER A 122 -6.11 9.67 -15.67
CA SER A 122 -4.85 10.39 -15.76
C SER A 122 -4.71 11.22 -17.04
N LEU A 123 -5.63 11.01 -18.00
CA LEU A 123 -5.67 11.79 -19.23
C LEU A 123 -6.17 13.22 -18.95
N PRO A 124 -5.69 14.23 -19.69
CA PRO A 124 -6.23 15.57 -19.60
C PRO A 124 -7.74 15.58 -19.88
N LYS A 125 -8.48 16.44 -19.16
CA LYS A 125 -9.95 16.55 -19.29
C LYS A 125 -10.41 17.11 -20.64
N HIS A 126 -9.49 17.61 -21.47
CA HIS A 126 -9.80 18.20 -22.77
C HIS A 126 -10.39 17.15 -23.73
N PRO A 127 -11.51 17.41 -24.44
CA PRO A 127 -12.19 16.40 -25.26
C PRO A 127 -11.30 15.74 -26.31
N LEU A 128 -10.51 16.52 -27.04
CA LEU A 128 -9.63 16.00 -28.09
C LEU A 128 -8.56 15.04 -27.55
N SER A 129 -7.99 15.33 -26.37
CA SER A 129 -6.99 14.44 -25.76
C SER A 129 -7.62 13.13 -25.28
N ARG A 130 -8.90 13.14 -24.91
CA ARG A 130 -9.60 11.91 -24.50
C ARG A 130 -10.03 11.06 -25.70
N ILE A 131 -10.44 11.68 -26.81
CA ILE A 131 -10.78 10.99 -28.06
C ILE A 131 -9.60 10.14 -28.55
N VAL A 132 -8.38 10.68 -28.48
CA VAL A 132 -7.16 9.94 -28.88
C VAL A 132 -6.61 9.08 -27.73
N GLY A 133 -6.58 9.63 -26.51
CA GLY A 133 -5.94 9.00 -25.37
C GLY A 133 -6.65 7.74 -24.88
N VAL A 134 -7.99 7.70 -24.87
CA VAL A 134 -8.73 6.52 -24.38
C VAL A 134 -8.49 5.30 -25.27
N PRO A 135 -8.61 5.36 -26.61
CA PRO A 135 -8.22 4.24 -27.48
C PRO A 135 -6.78 3.78 -27.28
N LEU A 136 -5.83 4.71 -27.10
CA LEU A 136 -4.43 4.36 -26.82
C LEU A 136 -4.27 3.63 -25.47
N VAL A 137 -5.01 4.05 -24.44
CA VAL A 137 -5.05 3.35 -23.14
C VAL A 137 -5.58 1.92 -23.30
N HIS A 138 -6.68 1.75 -24.05
CA HIS A 138 -7.22 0.42 -24.35
C HIS A 138 -6.22 -0.47 -25.10
N LEU A 139 -5.57 0.07 -26.14
CA LEU A 139 -4.54 -0.63 -26.90
C LEU A 139 -3.39 -1.07 -25.99
N MET A 140 -2.88 -0.14 -25.17
CA MET A 140 -1.79 -0.41 -24.24
C MET A 140 -2.15 -1.49 -23.21
N ILE A 141 -3.33 -1.43 -22.59
CA ILE A 141 -3.78 -2.47 -21.65
C ILE A 141 -4.00 -3.80 -22.35
N CYS A 142 -4.52 -3.81 -23.58
CA CYS A 142 -4.66 -5.02 -24.37
C CYS A 142 -3.29 -5.67 -24.60
N MET A 143 -2.30 -4.90 -25.04
CA MET A 143 -0.92 -5.38 -25.22
C MET A 143 -0.31 -5.93 -23.93
N PHE A 144 -0.49 -5.25 -22.79
CA PHE A 144 -0.01 -5.76 -21.50
C PHE A 144 -0.71 -7.05 -21.07
N ASN A 145 -2.02 -7.18 -21.28
CA ASN A 145 -2.74 -8.41 -20.95
C ASN A 145 -2.29 -9.57 -21.84
N ILE A 146 -2.10 -9.33 -23.16
CA ILE A 146 -1.55 -10.34 -24.07
C ILE A 146 -0.15 -10.75 -23.63
N TYR A 147 0.72 -9.79 -23.28
CA TYR A 147 2.06 -10.07 -22.78
C TYR A 147 2.01 -10.92 -21.49
N PHE A 148 1.24 -10.51 -20.48
CA PHE A 148 1.11 -11.25 -19.23
C PHE A 148 0.52 -12.66 -19.43
N PHE A 149 -0.43 -12.81 -20.35
CA PHE A 149 -0.97 -14.11 -20.72
C PHE A 149 0.06 -15.00 -21.43
N LEU A 150 0.76 -14.48 -22.44
CA LEU A 150 1.76 -15.25 -23.21
C LEU A 150 2.97 -15.65 -22.36
N PHE A 151 3.45 -14.74 -21.51
CA PHE A 151 4.64 -14.97 -20.68
C PHE A 151 4.31 -15.47 -19.27
N GLN A 152 3.03 -15.71 -18.96
CA GLN A 152 2.56 -16.17 -17.63
C GLN A 152 3.08 -15.29 -16.47
N VAL A 153 3.26 -14.00 -16.74
CA VAL A 153 3.75 -13.04 -15.76
C VAL A 153 2.54 -12.50 -15.00
N GLU A 154 2.58 -12.66 -13.67
CA GLU A 154 1.52 -12.14 -12.82
C GLU A 154 1.52 -10.60 -12.80
N ASN A 155 0.33 -10.01 -12.90
CA ASN A 155 0.13 -8.57 -12.75
C ASN A 155 0.56 -8.11 -11.34
N ALA A 156 1.24 -6.96 -11.25
CA ALA A 156 1.72 -6.41 -9.99
C ALA A 156 0.60 -6.25 -8.92
N VAL A 157 -0.60 -5.81 -9.28
CA VAL A 157 -1.75 -5.69 -8.36
C VAL A 157 -2.18 -7.07 -7.83
N SER A 158 -2.27 -8.08 -8.69
CA SER A 158 -2.62 -9.44 -8.27
C SER A 158 -1.56 -10.03 -7.33
N ARG A 159 -0.28 -9.80 -7.65
CA ARG A 159 0.84 -10.22 -6.81
C ARG A 159 0.81 -9.58 -5.43
N ILE A 160 0.61 -8.26 -5.33
CA ILE A 160 0.54 -7.58 -4.01
C ILE A 160 -0.66 -8.08 -3.21
N ARG A 161 -1.82 -8.31 -3.83
CA ARG A 161 -2.99 -8.87 -3.15
C ARG A 161 -2.67 -10.21 -2.50
N LYS A 162 -2.00 -11.10 -3.24
CA LYS A 162 -1.56 -12.41 -2.72
C LYS A 162 -0.56 -12.25 -1.59
N GLN A 163 0.49 -11.46 -1.80
CA GLN A 163 1.58 -11.29 -0.82
C GLN A 163 1.11 -10.64 0.50
N THR A 164 0.19 -9.68 0.46
CA THR A 164 -0.32 -9.01 1.69
C THR A 164 -1.25 -9.92 2.51
N ASN A 165 -1.79 -10.97 1.90
CA ASN A 165 -2.53 -12.04 2.57
C ASN A 165 -1.78 -13.37 2.50
N ASP A 166 -0.44 -13.33 2.55
CA ASP A 166 0.41 -14.52 2.66
C ASP A 166 0.94 -14.64 4.10
N PRO A 167 0.57 -15.69 4.85
CA PRO A 167 1.07 -15.92 6.22
C PRO A 167 2.59 -16.08 6.30
N ALA A 168 3.26 -16.46 5.21
CA ALA A 168 4.72 -16.52 5.12
C ALA A 168 5.38 -15.14 4.98
N MET A 169 4.60 -14.10 4.70
CA MET A 169 5.05 -12.72 4.57
C MET A 169 4.61 -11.84 5.74
N ILE A 170 3.40 -12.05 6.27
CA ILE A 170 2.84 -11.26 7.37
C ILE A 170 2.11 -12.20 8.33
N ALA A 171 2.50 -12.19 9.62
CA ALA A 171 1.88 -13.04 10.63
C ALA A 171 0.37 -12.80 10.78
N LEU A 172 -0.37 -13.88 11.08
CA LEU A 172 -1.83 -13.88 11.16
C LEU A 172 -2.40 -12.97 12.27
N ASN A 173 -1.62 -12.74 13.32
CA ASN A 173 -2.00 -11.94 14.49
C ASN A 173 -1.69 -10.44 14.35
N VAL A 174 -1.06 -10.01 13.24
CA VAL A 174 -0.75 -8.59 12.98
C VAL A 174 -2.06 -7.83 12.76
N PRO A 175 -2.42 -6.87 13.64
CA PRO A 175 -3.54 -5.96 13.43
C PRO A 175 -3.42 -5.23 12.11
N ARG A 176 -4.50 -5.22 11.35
CA ARG A 176 -4.60 -4.49 10.08
C ARG A 176 -5.86 -3.65 10.02
N LEU A 177 -5.70 -2.44 9.52
CA LEU A 177 -6.80 -1.52 9.23
C LEU A 177 -6.82 -1.22 7.74
N TYR A 178 -7.96 -1.47 7.12
CA TYR A 178 -8.25 -1.06 5.76
C TYR A 178 -9.03 0.24 5.79
N VAL A 179 -8.53 1.28 5.14
CA VAL A 179 -9.20 2.57 5.03
C VAL A 179 -9.52 2.82 3.56
N TYR A 180 -10.80 3.02 3.26
CA TYR A 180 -11.27 3.17 1.88
C TYR A 180 -12.60 3.94 1.83
N SER A 181 -13.06 4.26 0.62
CA SER A 181 -14.22 5.15 0.41
C SER A 181 -15.05 4.70 -0.79
N LYS A 182 -16.37 4.82 -0.70
CA LYS A 182 -17.28 4.56 -1.84
C LYS A 182 -17.06 5.52 -3.01
N ALA A 183 -16.52 6.72 -2.72
CA ALA A 183 -16.22 7.74 -3.73
C ALA A 183 -14.81 7.63 -4.32
N ASP A 184 -14.01 6.61 -3.95
CA ASP A 184 -12.71 6.36 -4.56
C ASP A 184 -12.89 5.82 -5.98
N GLN A 185 -12.35 6.55 -6.96
CA GLN A 185 -12.46 6.19 -8.39
C GLN A 185 -11.29 5.33 -8.89
N LEU A 186 -10.24 5.14 -8.08
CA LEU A 186 -9.05 4.38 -8.46
C LEU A 186 -9.03 2.99 -7.82
N VAL A 187 -9.42 2.89 -6.55
CA VAL A 187 -9.54 1.62 -5.83
C VAL A 187 -10.96 1.52 -5.29
N LEU A 188 -11.77 0.65 -5.89
CA LEU A 188 -13.19 0.58 -5.53
C LEU A 188 -13.37 -0.18 -4.21
N GLU A 189 -14.45 0.15 -3.50
CA GLU A 189 -14.87 -0.50 -2.25
C GLU A 189 -14.87 -2.04 -2.36
N ASP A 190 -15.45 -2.60 -3.42
CA ASP A 190 -15.54 -4.05 -3.62
C ASP A 190 -14.16 -4.73 -3.70
N ASP A 191 -13.14 -4.03 -4.20
CA ASP A 191 -11.78 -4.60 -4.32
C ASP A 191 -11.13 -4.76 -2.96
N VAL A 192 -11.37 -3.79 -2.06
CA VAL A 192 -10.86 -3.81 -0.70
C VAL A 192 -11.67 -4.79 0.14
N ALA A 193 -13.01 -4.75 0.06
CA ALA A 193 -13.90 -5.65 0.79
C ALA A 193 -13.63 -7.13 0.45
N SER A 194 -13.39 -7.45 -0.83
CA SER A 194 -13.02 -8.80 -1.25
C SER A 194 -11.66 -9.25 -0.69
N HIS A 195 -10.68 -8.33 -0.58
CA HIS A 195 -9.38 -8.62 0.03
C HIS A 195 -9.47 -8.82 1.55
N VAL A 196 -10.31 -8.04 2.22
CA VAL A 196 -10.63 -8.22 3.65
C VAL A 196 -11.27 -9.57 3.88
N ALA A 197 -12.26 -9.95 3.07
CA ALA A 197 -12.89 -11.27 3.15
C ALA A 197 -11.86 -12.39 2.96
N ASP A 198 -10.92 -12.24 2.02
CA ASP A 198 -9.80 -13.17 1.85
C ASP A 198 -8.89 -13.26 3.07
N ALA A 199 -8.53 -12.12 3.67
CA ALA A 199 -7.73 -12.09 4.88
C ALA A 199 -8.43 -12.84 6.02
N ARG A 200 -9.71 -12.56 6.25
CA ARG A 200 -10.51 -13.26 7.27
C ARG A 200 -10.56 -14.77 7.01
N ARG A 201 -10.79 -15.20 5.77
CA ARG A 201 -10.81 -16.64 5.40
C ARG A 201 -9.47 -17.33 5.66
N LYS A 202 -8.35 -16.63 5.49
CA LYS A 202 -7.00 -17.15 5.75
C LYS A 202 -6.60 -17.14 7.22
N GLY A 203 -7.49 -16.72 8.12
CA GLY A 203 -7.27 -16.76 9.57
C GLY A 203 -6.59 -15.52 10.15
N TYR A 204 -6.51 -14.41 9.40
CA TYR A 204 -6.08 -13.14 9.99
C TYR A 204 -7.11 -12.69 11.03
N SER A 205 -6.71 -12.67 12.31
CA SER A 205 -7.64 -12.57 13.44
C SER A 205 -7.99 -11.12 13.83
N LYS A 206 -7.17 -10.15 13.42
CA LYS A 206 -7.31 -8.73 13.80
C LYS A 206 -7.47 -7.84 12.56
N VAL A 207 -8.61 -7.94 11.89
CA VAL A 207 -8.92 -7.18 10.67
C VAL A 207 -10.01 -6.15 10.92
N GLN A 208 -9.67 -4.87 10.81
CA GLN A 208 -10.58 -3.73 10.95
C GLN A 208 -10.76 -3.01 9.61
N GLU A 209 -11.94 -2.44 9.40
CA GLU A 209 -12.31 -1.68 8.21
C GLU A 209 -12.80 -0.30 8.64
N LEU A 210 -12.35 0.74 7.94
CA LEU A 210 -12.85 2.11 8.06
C LEU A 210 -13.28 2.57 6.67
N LEU A 211 -14.57 2.36 6.40
CA LEU A 211 -15.22 2.78 5.17
C LEU A 211 -15.82 4.17 5.33
N PHE A 212 -15.53 5.05 4.37
CA PHE A 212 -16.16 6.36 4.25
C PHE A 212 -17.16 6.42 3.10
N GLU A 213 -18.25 7.18 3.28
CA GLU A 213 -19.21 7.43 2.19
C GLU A 213 -18.59 8.27 1.07
N SER A 214 -17.78 9.27 1.42
CA SER A 214 -17.19 10.18 0.43
C SER A 214 -15.86 10.73 0.87
N SER A 215 -14.83 10.43 0.09
CA SER A 215 -13.50 11.02 0.11
C SER A 215 -12.73 10.49 -1.11
N ALA A 216 -11.87 11.33 -1.69
CA ALA A 216 -11.06 10.93 -2.84
C ALA A 216 -9.94 9.96 -2.43
N HIS A 217 -9.39 9.24 -3.42
CA HIS A 217 -8.25 8.33 -3.27
C HIS A 217 -7.11 8.95 -2.45
N CYS A 218 -6.67 8.25 -1.40
CA CYS A 218 -5.63 8.67 -0.44
C CYS A 218 -5.87 10.03 0.26
N ALA A 219 -7.09 10.56 0.21
CA ALA A 219 -7.48 11.84 0.80
C ALA A 219 -8.42 11.69 2.00
N HIS A 220 -8.56 10.47 2.53
CA HIS A 220 -9.43 10.14 3.67
C HIS A 220 -9.07 10.98 4.91
N ALA A 221 -7.78 11.07 5.25
CA ALA A 221 -7.30 11.86 6.39
C ALA A 221 -7.57 13.37 6.28
N MET A 222 -7.76 13.87 5.05
CA MET A 222 -8.05 15.28 4.80
C MET A 222 -9.55 15.56 4.90
N THR A 223 -10.37 14.57 4.55
CA THR A 223 -11.84 14.71 4.52
C THR A 223 -12.43 14.37 5.88
N HIS A 224 -11.95 13.30 6.52
CA HIS A 224 -12.48 12.72 7.76
C HIS A 224 -11.40 12.65 8.84
N LYS A 225 -10.75 13.79 9.10
CA LYS A 225 -9.51 13.88 9.90
C LYS A 225 -9.60 13.16 11.25
N GLU A 226 -10.60 13.48 12.07
CA GLU A 226 -10.69 12.95 13.44
C GLU A 226 -10.89 11.44 13.46
N GLN A 227 -11.86 10.94 12.70
CA GLN A 227 -12.17 9.52 12.61
C GLN A 227 -10.99 8.72 12.05
N TYR A 228 -10.35 9.24 11.00
CA TYR A 228 -9.18 8.63 10.38
C TYR A 228 -8.03 8.48 11.37
N TRP A 229 -7.59 9.57 12.01
CA TRP A 229 -6.42 9.54 12.88
C TRP A 229 -6.68 8.80 14.19
N LYS A 230 -7.93 8.79 14.68
CA LYS A 230 -8.33 7.95 15.82
C LYS A 230 -8.19 6.46 15.49
N ALA A 231 -8.65 6.02 14.32
CA ALA A 231 -8.54 4.62 13.91
C ALA A 231 -7.07 4.20 13.70
N VAL A 232 -6.28 5.05 13.03
CA VAL A 232 -4.83 4.82 12.86
C VAL A 232 -4.13 4.71 14.22
N ALA A 233 -4.42 5.61 15.17
CA ALA A 233 -3.83 5.58 16.50
C ALA A 233 -4.22 4.33 17.29
N THR A 234 -5.47 3.89 17.18
CA THR A 234 -5.96 2.65 17.80
C THR A 234 -5.14 1.43 17.35
N ILE A 235 -4.76 1.38 16.07
CA ILE A 235 -4.06 0.24 15.47
C ILE A 235 -2.56 0.27 15.77
N PHE A 236 -1.94 1.44 15.72
CA PHE A 236 -0.52 1.59 16.04
C PHE A 236 -0.23 1.61 17.55
N GLY A 237 -1.29 1.68 18.36
CA GLY A 237 -1.23 1.82 19.81
C GLY A 237 -1.04 3.28 20.21
N ASP A 238 -1.91 3.78 21.09
CA ASP A 238 -1.74 5.09 21.71
C ASP A 238 -0.50 5.05 22.62
N ARG A 239 0.67 5.42 22.09
CA ARG A 239 1.87 5.74 22.89
C ARG A 239 1.87 7.21 23.32
N ARG A 240 0.69 7.77 23.61
CA ARG A 240 0.61 8.99 24.40
C ARG A 240 0.91 8.58 25.82
N SER A 241 2.20 8.73 26.17
CA SER A 241 2.78 8.63 27.51
C SER A 241 1.82 9.05 28.62
#